data_AF-H6UWS1-F1
#
_entry.id   AF-H6UWS1-F1
#
_cell.length_a   1.000
_cell.length_b   1.000
_cell.length_c   1.000
_cell.angle_alpha   90.00
_cell.angle_beta   90.00
_cell.angle_gamma   90.00
#
_symmetry.space_group_name_H-M   'P 1'
#
loop_
_entity.id
_entity.type
_entity.pdbx_description
1 polymer ?
#
loop_
_entity_poly.entity_id
_entity_poly.type
_entity_poly.pdbx_seq_one_letter_code
_entity_poly.pdbx_strand_id
1 'polypeptide(L)'
;KHIAQAGTPSLTSLTLCFALAFLLMLGVQSMRAARGARLNIRSILAGVLLGALNFGNILSYVRAHQRLPHSPAIVFASMNLGVVVVGALVGRLGVAERLGLRGWLGLALAAPAIAAIAWGMRLA
;
A
#
# COMPACT_ATOMS: atom_id res chain seq x y z
N LYS A 1 -6.55 10.91 26.65
CA LYS A 1 -6.99 9.53 26.99
C LYS A 1 -8.47 9.31 26.59
N HIS A 2 -8.88 9.70 25.38
CA HIS A 2 -10.28 9.61 24.93
C HIS A 2 -10.40 9.14 23.46
N ILE A 3 -9.49 8.25 23.02
CA ILE A 3 -9.60 7.59 21.70
C ILE A 3 -9.21 6.10 21.82
N ALA A 4 -9.38 5.53 23.02
CA ALA A 4 -9.13 4.12 23.30
C ALA A 4 -10.43 3.30 23.40
N GLN A 5 -11.58 3.85 22.98
CA GLN A 5 -12.90 3.23 23.20
C GLN A 5 -13.84 3.23 21.97
N ALA A 6 -13.33 3.40 20.75
CA ALA A 6 -14.09 2.98 19.57
C ALA A 6 -13.64 1.57 19.17
N GLY A 7 -14.09 0.58 19.93
CA GLY A 7 -13.94 -0.85 19.62
C GLY A 7 -14.79 -1.29 18.43
N THR A 8 -14.79 -0.54 17.32
CA THR A 8 -15.06 -1.21 16.04
C THR A 8 -13.86 -2.11 15.79
N PRO A 9 -14.05 -3.43 15.62
CA PRO A 9 -12.97 -4.32 15.24
C PRO A 9 -12.22 -3.64 14.10
N SER A 10 -10.90 -3.52 14.18
CA SER A 10 -10.09 -2.85 13.15
C SER A 10 -10.42 -3.39 11.74
N LEU A 11 -10.84 -4.66 11.69
CA LEU A 11 -11.45 -5.31 10.54
C LEU A 11 -12.74 -4.64 10.06
N THR A 12 -13.73 -4.37 10.92
CA THR A 12 -15.01 -3.76 10.54
C THR A 12 -14.83 -2.38 9.91
N SER A 13 -13.98 -1.53 10.50
CA SER A 13 -13.65 -0.22 9.92
C SER A 13 -12.96 -0.38 8.56
N LEU A 14 -12.02 -1.33 8.45
CA LEU A 14 -11.31 -1.62 7.21
C LEU A 14 -12.26 -2.16 6.12
N THR A 15 -13.14 -3.09 6.46
CA THR A 15 -14.17 -3.64 5.58
C THR A 15 -15.11 -2.53 5.09
N LEU A 16 -15.49 -1.60 5.97
CA LEU A 16 -16.31 -0.45 5.58
C LEU A 16 -15.59 0.45 4.58
N CYS A 17 -14.31 0.76 4.81
CA CYS A 17 -13.49 1.53 3.88
C CYS A 17 -13.36 0.83 2.52
N PHE A 18 -13.10 -0.48 2.49
CA PHE A 18 -13.04 -1.25 1.26
C PHE A 18 -14.39 -1.32 0.54
N ALA A 19 -15.50 -1.48 1.28
CA ALA A 19 -16.83 -1.50 0.70
C ALA A 19 -17.21 -0.15 0.08
N LEU A 20 -16.92 0.96 0.77
CA LEU A 20 -17.13 2.31 0.24
C LEU A 20 -16.26 2.57 -0.99
N ALA A 21 -14.96 2.23 -0.93
CA ALA A 21 -14.07 2.37 -2.08
C ALA A 21 -14.54 1.54 -3.27
N PHE A 22 -15.02 0.31 -3.02
CA PHE A 22 -15.60 -0.56 -4.04
C PHE A 22 -16.84 0.06 -4.68
N LEU A 23 -17.81 0.53 -3.90
CA LEU A 23 -19.03 1.16 -4.41
C LEU A 23 -18.72 2.41 -5.26
N LEU A 24 -17.81 3.27 -4.79
CA LEU A 24 -17.40 4.47 -5.53
C LEU A 24 -16.72 4.10 -6.86
N MET A 25 -15.77 3.15 -6.83
CA MET A 25 -15.09 2.71 -8.06
C MET A 25 -16.03 1.98 -9.01
N LEU A 26 -17.03 1.25 -8.50
CA LEU A 26 -18.05 0.60 -9.31
C LEU A 26 -18.92 1.64 -10.03
N GLY A 27 -19.27 2.74 -9.35
CA GLY A 27 -19.94 3.89 -9.96
C GLY A 27 -19.11 4.59 -11.04
N VAL A 28 -17.80 4.80 -10.78
CA VAL A 28 -16.90 5.35 -11.81
C VAL A 28 -16.77 4.39 -13.00
N GLN A 29 -16.66 3.09 -12.74
CA GLN A 29 -16.47 2.10 -13.81
C GLN A 29 -17.74 1.91 -14.63
N SER A 30 -18.93 2.00 -14.04
CA SER A 30 -20.20 1.98 -14.78
C SER A 30 -20.36 3.23 -15.64
N MET A 31 -19.98 4.42 -15.15
CA MET A 31 -19.91 5.64 -15.97
C MET A 31 -18.92 5.50 -17.14
N ARG A 32 -17.75 4.89 -16.90
CA ARG A 32 -16.75 4.63 -17.96
C ARG A 32 -17.27 3.62 -18.97
N ALA A 33 -17.94 2.57 -18.52
CA ALA A 33 -18.56 1.57 -19.39
C ALA A 33 -19.66 2.19 -20.27
N ALA A 34 -20.50 3.06 -19.70
CA ALA A 34 -21.51 3.82 -20.45
C ALA A 34 -20.91 4.76 -21.52
N ARG A 35 -19.67 5.22 -21.32
CA ARG A 35 -18.89 5.99 -22.30
C ARG A 35 -18.11 5.12 -23.31
N GLY A 36 -18.33 3.81 -23.31
CA GLY A 36 -17.72 2.87 -24.27
C GLY A 36 -16.37 2.29 -23.84
N ALA A 37 -15.93 2.47 -22.59
CA ALA A 37 -14.70 1.85 -22.12
C ALA A 37 -14.85 0.32 -22.04
N ARG A 38 -13.96 -0.41 -22.73
CA ARG A 38 -13.93 -1.88 -22.69
C ARG A 38 -13.18 -2.35 -21.45
N LEU A 39 -13.81 -3.24 -20.68
CA LEU A 39 -13.15 -3.96 -19.60
C LEU A 39 -12.21 -5.01 -20.20
N ASN A 40 -10.91 -4.85 -19.99
CA ASN A 40 -9.92 -5.83 -20.41
C ASN A 40 -9.68 -6.83 -19.27
N ILE A 41 -9.73 -8.12 -19.58
CA ILE A 41 -9.47 -9.21 -18.63
C ILE A 41 -8.09 -9.06 -17.96
N ARG A 42 -7.10 -8.56 -18.69
CA ARG A 42 -5.75 -8.29 -18.17
C ARG A 42 -5.77 -7.23 -17.09
N SER A 43 -6.59 -6.19 -17.24
CA SER A 43 -6.74 -5.13 -16.24
C SER A 43 -7.47 -5.62 -15.00
N ILE A 44 -8.44 -6.53 -15.16
CA ILE A 44 -9.12 -7.18 -14.04
C ILE A 44 -8.12 -8.05 -13.27
N LEU A 45 -7.37 -8.91 -13.96
CA LEU A 45 -6.35 -9.77 -13.32
C LEU A 45 -5.27 -8.95 -12.61
N ALA A 46 -4.77 -7.89 -13.25
CA ALA A 46 -3.81 -6.98 -12.63
C ALA A 46 -4.40 -6.27 -11.40
N GLY A 47 -5.67 -5.86 -11.46
CA GLY A 47 -6.39 -5.25 -10.34
C GLY A 47 -6.60 -6.21 -9.17
N VAL A 48 -6.95 -7.48 -9.45
CA VAL A 48 -7.09 -8.53 -8.43
C VAL A 48 -5.74 -8.81 -7.76
N LEU A 49 -4.67 -8.96 -8.55
CA LEU A 49 -3.32 -9.18 -8.02
C LEU A 49 -2.87 -8.00 -7.14
N LEU A 50 -3.08 -6.77 -7.61
CA LEU A 50 -2.74 -5.56 -6.86
C LEU A 50 -3.56 -5.44 -5.57
N GLY A 51 -4.86 -5.78 -5.62
CA GLY A 51 -5.74 -5.82 -4.46
C GLY A 51 -5.30 -6.86 -3.42
N ALA A 52 -4.92 -8.06 -3.86
CA ALA A 52 -4.40 -9.11 -2.99
C ALA A 52 -3.09 -8.68 -2.29
N LEU A 53 -2.17 -8.06 -3.02
CA LEU A 53 -0.94 -7.51 -2.45
C LEU A 53 -1.22 -6.40 -1.42
N ASN A 54 -2.16 -5.49 -1.72
CA ASN A 54 -2.55 -4.43 -0.80
C ASN A 54 -3.22 -4.98 0.48
N PHE A 55 -4.11 -5.97 0.35
CA PHE A 55 -4.72 -6.64 1.47
C PHE A 55 -3.68 -7.36 2.35
N GLY A 56 -2.75 -8.08 1.72
CA GLY A 56 -1.62 -8.73 2.41
C GLY A 56 -0.76 -7.73 3.19
N ASN A 57 -0.54 -6.53 2.64
CA ASN A 57 0.16 -5.45 3.31
C ASN A 57 -0.59 -5.01 4.59
N ILE A 58 -1.89 -4.71 4.49
CA ILE A 58 -2.71 -4.27 5.63
C ILE A 58 -2.80 -5.37 6.71
N LEU A 59 -2.96 -6.64 6.32
CA LEU A 59 -2.98 -7.75 7.25
C LEU A 59 -1.66 -7.88 8.02
N SER A 60 -0.53 -7.71 7.32
CA SER A 60 0.80 -7.73 7.91
C SER A 60 0.99 -6.56 8.88
N TYR A 61 0.47 -5.38 8.55
CA TYR A 61 0.47 -4.21 9.42
C TYR A 61 -0.31 -4.45 10.71
N VAL A 62 -1.55 -4.94 10.60
CA VAL A 62 -2.38 -5.25 11.79
C VAL A 62 -1.69 -6.29 12.66
N ARG A 63 -1.15 -7.36 12.07
CA ARG A 63 -0.41 -8.40 12.81
C ARG A 63 0.87 -7.88 13.46
N ALA A 64 1.61 -7.00 12.79
CA ALA A 64 2.83 -6.42 13.33
C ALA A 64 2.54 -5.48 14.49
N HIS A 65 1.47 -4.69 14.41
CA HIS A 65 1.01 -3.84 15.51
C HIS A 65 0.55 -4.66 16.73
N GLN A 66 -0.09 -5.80 16.50
CA GLN A 66 -0.50 -6.73 17.56
C GLN A 66 0.71 -7.42 18.24
N ARG A 67 1.81 -7.66 17.51
CA ARG A 67 3.02 -8.33 18.03
C ARG A 67 4.06 -7.36 18.60
N LEU A 68 4.10 -6.10 18.16
CA LEU A 68 4.97 -5.04 18.68
C LEU A 68 4.15 -3.83 19.17
N PRO A 69 3.38 -3.97 20.26
CA PRO A 69 2.54 -2.87 20.77
C PRO A 69 3.36 -1.66 21.29
N HIS A 70 4.64 -1.86 21.63
CA HIS A 70 5.51 -0.81 22.18
C HIS A 70 6.32 0.00 21.14
N SER A 71 6.25 -0.33 19.84
CA SER A 71 6.93 0.47 18.80
C SER A 71 6.15 0.58 17.48
N PRO A 72 5.00 1.28 17.48
CA PRO A 72 4.21 1.59 16.28
C PRO A 72 5.01 2.17 15.12
N ALA A 73 6.02 2.99 15.44
CA ALA A 73 6.89 3.66 14.45
C ALA A 73 7.68 2.66 13.59
N ILE A 74 8.14 1.54 14.16
CA ILE A 74 8.90 0.51 13.45
C ILE A 74 8.00 -0.22 12.45
N VAL A 75 6.76 -0.51 12.84
CA VAL A 75 5.77 -1.15 11.97
C VAL A 75 5.39 -0.23 10.81
N PHE A 76 5.17 1.07 11.08
CA PHE A 76 4.87 2.06 10.04
C PHE A 76 6.03 2.26 9.07
N ALA A 77 7.25 2.43 9.58
CA ALA A 77 8.43 2.64 8.77
C ALA A 77 8.72 1.42 7.89
N SER A 78 8.74 0.21 8.47
CA SER A 78 9.06 -1.03 7.75
C SER A 78 8.02 -1.37 6.67
N MET A 79 6.73 -1.16 6.92
CA MET A 79 5.66 -1.44 5.96
C MET A 79 5.69 -0.49 4.76
N ASN A 80 5.79 0.83 5.01
CA ASN A 80 5.84 1.82 3.93
C ASN A 80 7.14 1.70 3.13
N LEU A 81 8.26 1.46 3.82
CA LEU A 81 9.55 1.21 3.20
C LEU A 81 9.57 -0.06 2.36
N GLY A 82 9.07 -1.16 2.92
CA GLY A 82 9.06 -2.48 2.29
C GLY A 82 8.24 -2.48 1.01
N VAL A 83 7.06 -1.85 1.00
CA VAL A 83 6.24 -1.74 -0.21
C VAL A 83 6.90 -0.91 -1.28
N VAL A 84 7.57 0.20 -0.94
CA VAL A 84 8.27 1.03 -1.92
C VAL A 84 9.45 0.26 -2.55
N VAL A 85 10.25 -0.43 -1.74
CA VAL A 85 11.41 -1.20 -2.21
C VAL A 85 10.98 -2.40 -3.06
N VAL A 86 10.02 -3.19 -2.58
CA VAL A 86 9.48 -4.33 -3.33
C VAL A 86 8.79 -3.87 -4.61
N GLY A 87 8.02 -2.77 -4.55
CA GLY A 87 7.39 -2.17 -5.72
C GLY A 87 8.40 -1.70 -6.77
N ALA A 88 9.50 -1.08 -6.34
CA ALA A 88 10.58 -0.66 -7.24
C ALA A 88 11.33 -1.85 -7.85
N LEU A 89 11.58 -2.91 -7.07
CA LEU A 89 12.18 -4.16 -7.55
C LEU A 89 11.28 -4.87 -8.57
N VAL A 90 10.00 -5.05 -8.25
CA VAL A 90 9.01 -5.67 -9.14
C VAL A 90 8.82 -4.81 -10.40
N GLY A 91 8.79 -3.49 -10.28
CA GLY A 91 8.73 -2.59 -11.44
C GLY A 91 9.95 -2.74 -12.35
N ARG A 92 11.15 -2.78 -11.77
CA ARG A 92 12.40 -2.96 -12.53
C ARG A 92 12.49 -4.34 -13.20
N LEU A 93 12.08 -5.40 -12.50
CA LEU A 93 12.23 -6.79 -12.97
C LEU A 93 11.06 -7.23 -13.88
N GLY A 94 9.85 -6.76 -13.62
CA GLY A 94 8.63 -7.21 -14.29
C GLY A 94 8.26 -6.42 -15.55
N VAL A 95 8.67 -5.15 -15.65
CA VAL A 95 8.28 -4.28 -16.79
C VAL A 95 9.45 -4.02 -17.74
N ALA A 96 10.68 -4.37 -17.37
CA ALA A 96 11.91 -4.08 -18.13
C ALA A 96 12.00 -2.60 -18.61
N GLU A 97 11.30 -1.69 -17.94
CA GLU A 97 11.33 -0.27 -18.23
C GLU A 97 12.66 0.30 -17.74
N ARG A 98 13.38 0.97 -18.64
CA ARG A 98 14.51 1.82 -18.25
C ARG A 98 13.93 2.93 -17.38
N LEU A 99 14.20 2.88 -16.08
CA LEU A 99 13.87 3.96 -15.13
C LEU A 99 14.35 5.28 -15.73
N GLY A 100 13.40 6.10 -16.20
CA GLY A 100 13.69 7.43 -16.71
C GLY A 100 14.22 8.33 -15.58
N LEU A 101 14.71 9.52 -15.93
CA LEU A 101 15.31 10.48 -14.99
C LEU A 101 14.44 10.73 -13.73
N ARG A 102 13.11 10.73 -13.89
CA ARG A 102 12.13 10.92 -12.81
C ARG A 102 12.06 9.74 -11.84
N GLY A 103 12.18 8.51 -12.33
CA GLY A 103 12.22 7.31 -11.49
C GLY A 103 13.51 7.23 -10.68
N TRP A 104 14.63 7.64 -11.28
CA TRP A 104 15.92 7.77 -10.60
C TRP A 104 15.91 8.88 -9.55
N LEU A 105 15.33 10.04 -9.84
CA LEU A 105 15.15 11.10 -8.86
C LEU A 105 14.29 10.65 -7.68
N GLY A 106 13.19 9.94 -7.95
CA GLY A 106 12.35 9.35 -6.89
C GLY A 106 13.12 8.35 -6.03
N LEU A 107 13.95 7.50 -6.64
CA LEU A 107 14.77 6.53 -5.92
C LEU A 107 15.91 7.20 -5.13
N ALA A 108 16.53 8.23 -5.69
CA ALA A 108 17.58 9.02 -5.06
C ALA A 108 17.07 9.88 -3.89
N LEU A 109 15.80 10.31 -3.92
CA LEU A 109 15.12 10.97 -2.80
C LEU A 109 14.67 9.96 -1.74
N ALA A 110 14.22 8.77 -2.14
CA ALA A 110 13.81 7.72 -1.24
C ALA A 110 15.01 7.16 -0.44
N ALA A 111 16.10 6.78 -1.11
CA ALA A 111 17.25 6.13 -0.47
C ALA A 111 17.79 6.82 0.81
N PRO A 112 18.04 8.16 0.85
CA PRO A 112 18.52 8.84 2.04
C PRO A 112 17.45 9.00 3.12
N ALA A 113 16.17 9.21 2.77
CA ALA A 113 15.08 9.24 3.74
C ALA A 113 14.95 7.87 4.45
N ILE A 114 15.07 6.80 3.67
CA ILE A 114 15.09 5.42 4.15
C ILE A 114 16.29 5.18 5.07
N ALA A 115 17.48 5.60 4.66
CA ALA A 115 18.71 5.44 5.44
C ALA A 115 18.64 6.22 6.78
N ALA A 116 18.09 7.43 6.78
CA ALA A 116 17.93 8.24 7.99
C ALA A 116 16.96 7.60 8.99
N ILE A 117 15.86 7.02 8.50
CA ILE A 117 14.91 6.26 9.34
C ILE A 117 15.59 5.00 9.89
N ALA A 118 16.30 4.23 9.04
CA ALA A 118 17.03 3.03 9.46
C ALA A 118 18.13 3.33 10.49
N TRP A 119 18.82 4.46 10.34
CA TRP A 119 19.85 4.91 11.29
C TRP A 119 19.24 5.34 12.62
N GLY A 120 18.12 6.08 12.60
CA GLY A 120 17.37 6.43 13.80
C GLY A 120 16.85 5.21 14.56
N MET A 121 16.50 4.13 13.85
CA MET A 121 16.08 2.85 14.46
C MET A 121 17.22 2.04 15.09
N ARG A 122 18.48 2.31 14.76
CA ARG A 122 19.65 1.64 15.38
C ARG A 122 20.07 2.29 16.71
N LEU A 123 19.61 3.52 16.96
CA LEU A 123 19.99 4.34 18.11
C LEU A 123 18.90 4.41 19.20
N ALA A 124 17.72 3.83 18.94
CA ALA A 124 16.57 3.76 19.85
C ALA A 124 16.33 2.32 20.32
#